data_AF-A0A349S5Z2-F1
#
_entry.id   AF-A0A349S5Z2-F1
#
_cell.length_a   1.000
_cell.length_b   1.000
_cell.length_c   1.000
_cell.angle_alpha   90.00
_cell.angle_beta   90.00
_cell.angle_gamma   90.00
#
_symmetry.space_group_name_H-M   'P 1'
#
loop_
_entity.id
_entity.type
_entity.pdbx_description
1 polymer ?
#
loop_
_entity_poly.entity_id
_entity_poly.type
_entity_poly.pdbx_seq_one_letter_code
_entity_poly.pdbx_strand_id
1 'polypeptide(L)' 'MAINWYPGHMHKAKQAMRTIMSQVDVVIEVLDARLPYSSENPMLSGIRGDKPCIKVLTKSDLADPVLTQQWQHTFEQV' A
#
# COMPACT_ATOMS: atom_id res chain seq x y z
N MET A 1 14.80 -12.47 -5.96
CA MET A 1 15.38 -11.38 -6.77
C MET A 1 15.40 -10.13 -5.90
N ALA A 2 16.56 -9.50 -5.68
CA ALA A 2 16.68 -8.35 -4.78
C ALA A 2 16.50 -7.04 -5.56
N ILE A 3 15.66 -6.14 -5.07
CA ILE A 3 15.52 -4.78 -5.61
C ILE A 3 16.53 -3.90 -4.91
N ASN A 4 17.42 -3.27 -5.67
CA ASN A 4 18.38 -2.30 -5.13
C ASN A 4 17.73 -0.91 -5.06
N TRP A 5 17.51 -0.42 -3.84
CA TRP A 5 16.95 0.90 -3.59
C TRP A 5 18.07 1.93 -3.41
N TYR A 6 18.40 2.65 -4.47
CA TYR A 6 19.31 3.79 -4.45
C TYR A 6 18.61 5.05 -5.01
N PRO A 7 19.11 6.27 -4.74
CA PRO A 7 18.36 7.50 -4.95
C PRO A 7 17.77 7.66 -6.36
N GLY A 8 18.52 7.32 -7.41
CA GLY A 8 18.03 7.38 -8.80
C GLY A 8 16.87 6.44 -9.09
N HIS A 9 16.87 5.23 -8.50
CA HIS A 9 15.80 4.25 -8.69
C HIS A 9 14.52 4.65 -7.97
N MET A 10 14.64 5.15 -6.73
CA MET A 10 13.51 5.70 -5.99
C MET A 10 12.87 6.88 -6.73
N HIS A 11 13.69 7.77 -7.29
CA HIS A 11 13.19 8.93 -8.04
C HIS A 11 12.42 8.51 -9.30
N LYS A 12 12.97 7.56 -10.07
CA LYS A 12 12.30 7.02 -11.28
C LYS A 12 10.98 6.33 -10.93
N ALA A 13 10.96 5.49 -9.89
CA ALA A 13 9.75 4.82 -9.43
C ALA A 13 8.68 5.82 -8.97
N LYS A 14 9.07 6.86 -8.23
CA LYS A 14 8.16 7.93 -7.79
C LYS A 14 7.55 8.68 -8.96
N GLN A 15 8.34 9.05 -9.98
CA GLN A 15 7.82 9.72 -11.17
C GLN A 15 6.85 8.80 -11.93
N ALA A 16 7.22 7.54 -12.15
CA ALA A 16 6.35 6.57 -12.81
C ALA A 16 5.01 6.38 -12.07
N MET A 17 5.05 6.25 -10.74
CA MET A 17 3.84 6.17 -9.91
C MET A 17 2.95 7.40 -10.08
N ARG A 18 3.50 8.62 -10.10
CA ARG A 18 2.71 9.85 -10.31
C ARG A 18 2.02 9.87 -11.67
N THR A 19 2.73 9.47 -12.73
CA THR A 19 2.19 9.41 -14.09
C THR A 19 1.09 8.36 -14.22
N ILE A 20 1.23 7.21 -13.58
CA ILE A 20 0.18 6.17 -13.56
C ILE A 20 -1.00 6.64 -12.71
N MET A 21 -0.74 7.28 -11.57
CA MET A 21 -1.77 7.73 -10.64
C MET A 21 -2.76 8.68 -11.33
N SER A 22 -2.34 9.56 -12.24
CA SER A 22 -3.27 10.45 -12.97
C SER A 22 -4.19 9.72 -13.95
N GLN A 23 -3.90 8.46 -14.30
CA GLN A 23 -4.64 7.67 -15.29
C GLN A 23 -5.61 6.65 -14.68
N VAL A 24 -5.67 6.55 -13.34
CA VAL A 24 -6.52 5.56 -12.64
C VAL A 24 -7.55 6.24 -11.76
N ASP A 25 -8.70 5.61 -11.57
CA ASP A 25 -9.78 6.13 -10.72
C ASP A 25 -9.72 5.58 -9.29
N VAL A 26 -9.19 4.37 -9.12
CA VAL A 26 -9.12 3.64 -7.85
C VAL A 26 -7.73 3.04 -7.69
N VAL A 27 -7.20 3.05 -6.45
CA VAL A 27 -5.96 2.36 -6.08
C VAL A 27 -6.27 1.07 -5.33
N ILE A 28 -5.56 0.00 -5.66
CA ILE A 28 -5.56 -1.23 -4.87
C ILE A 28 -4.18 -1.37 -4.23
N GLU A 29 -4.10 -1.21 -2.92
CA GLU A 29 -2.87 -1.38 -2.15
C GLU A 29 -2.83 -2.77 -1.55
N VAL A 30 -1.84 -3.56 -1.96
CA VAL A 30 -1.68 -4.95 -1.52
C VAL A 30 -0.69 -4.99 -0.36
N LEU A 31 -1.15 -5.38 0.83
CA LEU A 31 -0.41 -5.37 2.09
C LEU A 31 -0.23 -6.80 2.63
N ASP A 32 0.77 -6.98 3.49
CA ASP A 32 0.99 -8.25 4.21
C ASP A 32 0.18 -8.23 5.51
N ALA A 33 -0.77 -9.15 5.68
CA ALA A 33 -1.68 -9.20 6.84
C ALA A 33 -0.94 -9.38 8.17
N ARG A 34 0.29 -9.90 8.16
CA ARG A 34 1.09 -10.06 9.38
C ARG A 34 1.66 -8.73 9.89
N LEU A 35 1.79 -7.74 9.00
CA LEU A 35 2.45 -6.46 9.27
C LEU A 35 1.70 -5.27 8.60
N PRO A 36 0.36 -5.12 8.73
CA PRO A 36 -0.40 -4.33 7.76
C PRO A 36 0.11 -2.90 7.60
N TYR A 37 0.27 -2.16 8.71
CA TYR A 37 0.83 -0.81 8.72
C TYR A 37 2.29 -0.74 8.25
N SER A 38 3.16 -1.66 8.69
CA SER A 38 4.58 -1.63 8.33
C SER A 38 4.84 -2.00 6.88
N SER A 39 3.92 -2.72 6.24
CA SER A 39 4.01 -3.10 4.83
C SER A 39 3.47 -2.03 3.87
N GLU A 40 2.89 -0.95 4.39
CA GLU A 40 2.42 0.18 3.58
C GLU A 40 3.57 0.95 2.95
N ASN A 41 3.29 1.60 1.82
CA ASN A 41 4.21 2.58 1.26
C ASN A 41 3.89 3.98 1.82
N PRO A 42 4.76 4.58 2.65
CA PRO A 42 4.48 5.87 3.29
C PRO A 42 4.32 7.03 2.29
N MET A 43 4.76 6.85 1.04
CA MET A 43 4.61 7.85 -0.01
C MET A 43 3.29 7.73 -0.78
N LEU A 44 2.59 6.60 -0.67
CA LEU A 44 1.41 6.32 -1.50
C LEU A 44 0.25 7.25 -1.16
N SER A 45 0.00 7.50 0.13
CA SER A 45 -1.07 8.40 0.59
C SER A 45 -0.96 9.78 -0.03
N GLY A 46 0.25 10.36 -0.03
CA GLY A 46 0.50 11.67 -0.63
C GLY A 46 0.48 11.70 -2.17
N ILE A 47 0.77 10.58 -2.84
CA ILE A 47 0.70 10.50 -4.31
C ILE A 47 -0.73 10.29 -4.78
N ARG A 48 -1.51 9.47 -4.05
CA ARG A 48 -2.90 9.14 -4.36
C ARG A 48 -3.84 10.32 -4.20
N GLY A 49 -3.61 11.17 -3.19
CA GLY A 49 -4.55 12.23 -2.83
C GLY A 49 -5.91 11.63 -2.43
N ASP A 50 -6.99 12.25 -2.92
CA ASP A 50 -8.37 11.88 -2.57
C ASP A 50 -8.91 10.66 -3.33
N LYS A 51 -8.10 10.01 -4.17
CA LYS A 51 -8.57 8.85 -4.92
C LYS A 51 -8.93 7.70 -3.96
N PRO A 52 -10.07 7.02 -4.18
CA PRO A 52 -10.48 5.88 -3.38
C PRO A 52 -9.41 4.79 -3.42
N CYS A 53 -9.23 4.12 -2.29
CA CYS A 53 -8.23 3.06 -2.14
C CYS A 53 -8.81 1.85 -1.44
N ILE A 54 -8.60 0.69 -2.04
CA ILE A 54 -8.92 -0.60 -1.47
C ILE A 54 -7.62 -1.19 -0.94
N LYS A 55 -7.53 -1.41 0.38
CA LYS A 55 -6.41 -2.13 0.99
C LYS A 55 -6.73 -3.62 1.03
N VAL A 56 -5.84 -4.45 0.50
CA VAL A 56 -5.98 -5.90 0.46
C VAL A 56 -4.95 -6.53 1.40
N LEU A 57 -5.41 -7.14 2.48
CA LEU A 57 -4.55 -7.86 3.44
C LEU A 57 -4.29 -9.28 2.94
N THR A 58 -3.15 -9.48 2.28
CA THR A 58 -2.72 -10.79 1.76
C THR A 58 -2.03 -11.64 2.82
N LYS A 59 -1.90 -12.95 2.57
CA LYS A 59 -1.32 -13.93 3.52
C LYS A 59 -2.06 -13.99 4.86
N SER A 60 -3.37 -13.77 4.83
CA SER A 60 -4.22 -13.84 6.02
C SER A 60 -4.23 -15.23 6.65
N ASP A 61 -3.94 -16.28 5.88
CA ASP A 61 -3.71 -17.65 6.36
C ASP A 61 -2.49 -17.77 7.29
N LEU A 62 -1.54 -16.85 7.20
CA LEU A 62 -0.32 -16.80 8.03
C LEU A 62 -0.38 -15.73 9.13
N ALA A 63 -1.46 -14.95 9.20
CA ALA A 63 -1.63 -13.86 10.15
C ALA A 63 -2.58 -14.26 11.29
N ASP A 64 -2.49 -13.56 12.41
CA ASP A 64 -3.47 -13.71 13.49
C ASP A 64 -4.84 -13.17 13.01
N PRO A 65 -5.90 -13.99 13.02
CA PRO A 65 -7.20 -13.60 12.48
C PRO A 65 -7.88 -12.48 13.30
N VAL A 66 -7.66 -12.44 14.62
CA VAL A 66 -8.23 -11.42 15.51
C VAL A 66 -7.53 -10.08 15.27
N LEU A 67 -6.20 -10.07 15.18
CA LEU A 67 -5.45 -8.86 14.86
C LEU A 67 -5.74 -8.37 13.43
N THR A 68 -5.88 -9.29 12.47
CA THR A 68 -6.23 -8.94 11.09
C THR A 68 -7.58 -8.22 11.04
N GLN A 69 -8.57 -8.68 11.80
CA GLN A 69 -9.88 -8.03 11.89
C GLN A 69 -9.80 -6.64 12.54
N GLN A 70 -8.96 -6.47 13.58
CA GLN A 70 -8.72 -5.16 14.19
C GLN A 70 -8.07 -4.17 13.21
N TRP A 71 -7.10 -4.63 12.42
CA TRP A 71 -6.50 -3.81 11.35
C TRP A 71 -7.48 -3.47 10.24
N GLN A 72 -8.31 -4.42 9.83
CA GLN A 72 -9.37 -4.17 8.86
C GLN A 72 -10.30 -3.06 9.36
N HIS A 73 -10.79 -3.17 10.60
CA HIS A 73 -11.64 -2.13 11.19
C HIS A 73 -10.92 -0.78 11.22
N THR A 74 -9.65 -0.76 11.63
CA THR A 74 -8.85 0.48 11.67
C THR A 74 -8.75 1.15 10.31
N PHE A 75 -8.56 0.38 9.23
CA PHE A 75 -8.47 0.92 7.87
C PHE A 75 -9.81 1.31 7.25
N GLU A 76 -10.92 0.72 7.69
CA GLU A 76 -12.28 1.08 7.23
C GLU A 76 -12.81 2.36 7.88
N GLN A 77 -12.26 2.79 9.02
CA GLN A 77 -12.66 4.02 9.72
C GLN A 77 -11.95 5.29 9.18
N VAL A 78 -10.99 5.14 8.27
CA VAL A 78 -10.14 6.22 7.71
C VAL A 78 -10.52 6.49 6.27
#